data_AF-A0A662A4W1-F1
#
_entry.id   AF-A0A662A4W1-F1
#
_cell.length_a   1.000
_cell.length_b   1.000
_cell.length_c   1.000
_cell.angle_alpha   90.00
_cell.angle_beta   90.00
_cell.angle_gamma   90.00
#
_symmetry.space_group_name_H-M   'P 1'
#
loop_
_entity.id
_entity.type
_entity.pdbx_description
1 polymer ?
#
loop_
_entity_poly.entity_id
_entity_poly.type
_entity_poly.pdbx_seq_one_letter_code
_entity_poly.pdbx_strand_id
1 'polypeptide(L)'
;MKKYLNQLIEDMHKAAENLPAKPYLEISEDEECLRGVMEYESIKPKPMQEWFGIDKANFPPAEKLSKDELKLMVGEILKLWNAYNFDAVLPENLPDDIAYKVLVDNFDKPVEWISEGTVGIEFCDYDEDNCPFPGYCNLCKEFSEENITDNKNDFDNNQEDILPSKKEIEEFIVNQKKENIKNIIENHKINKNNIPGIYNYCDRWCEHCPFTSRCTNYSLGKELQLENNDISNKEFWENMSALSKATFELITESAQKHGMNLNEETDEFIIDIKQKEHPLYKSADEYAENTHNWLKKNSLLIEKTVSQMTGNNKKNIVTLHDAIEIIQWYCFFIPVKLSRALLDYDADAQDTEMAYDNNGSAKIALIAVDRSIQAISVLIAKLEKEQDELLNLLSTLFKIKKLTEKTFPNARSFVRPGFDE
;
A
#
# COMPACT_ATOMS: atom_id res chain seq x y z
N MET A 1 -38.69 -27.56 -8.36
CA MET A 1 -37.62 -26.62 -7.99
C MET A 1 -36.38 -26.81 -8.85
N LYS A 2 -35.68 -27.95 -8.76
CA LYS A 2 -34.48 -28.29 -9.55
C LYS A 2 -34.42 -27.82 -11.02
N LYS A 3 -35.45 -28.08 -11.85
CA LYS A 3 -35.47 -27.63 -13.26
C LYS A 3 -35.44 -26.10 -13.40
N TYR A 4 -36.11 -25.39 -12.50
CA TYR A 4 -36.13 -23.92 -12.48
C TYR A 4 -34.77 -23.37 -12.06
N LEU A 5 -34.18 -23.91 -11.01
CA LEU A 5 -32.84 -23.51 -10.56
C LEU A 5 -31.78 -23.74 -11.65
N ASN A 6 -31.84 -24.87 -12.37
CA ASN A 6 -30.94 -25.09 -13.50
C ASN A 6 -31.07 -24.03 -14.59
N GLN A 7 -32.29 -23.60 -14.92
CA GLN A 7 -32.51 -22.52 -15.88
C GLN A 7 -31.92 -21.20 -15.37
N LEU A 8 -32.19 -20.86 -14.11
CA LEU A 8 -31.65 -19.64 -13.50
C LEU A 8 -30.11 -19.64 -13.48
N ILE A 9 -29.50 -20.79 -13.19
CA ILE A 9 -28.04 -20.97 -13.23
C ILE A 9 -27.52 -20.79 -14.66
N GLU A 10 -28.17 -21.37 -15.67
CA GLU A 10 -27.82 -21.14 -17.07
C GLU A 10 -27.91 -19.66 -17.46
N ASP A 11 -28.92 -18.95 -16.96
CA ASP A 11 -29.09 -17.52 -17.24
C ASP A 11 -28.00 -16.70 -16.54
N MET A 12 -27.60 -17.04 -15.31
CA MET A 12 -26.45 -16.44 -14.62
C MET A 12 -25.13 -16.69 -15.37
N HIS A 13 -24.92 -17.91 -15.90
CA HIS A 13 -23.73 -18.20 -16.70
C HIS A 13 -23.69 -17.40 -18.00
N LYS A 14 -24.83 -17.27 -18.69
CA LYS A 14 -24.92 -16.41 -19.88
C LYS A 14 -24.65 -14.95 -19.55
N ALA A 15 -25.13 -14.44 -18.41
CA ALA A 15 -24.83 -13.08 -17.98
C ALA A 15 -23.33 -12.90 -17.72
N ALA A 16 -22.70 -13.84 -17.01
CA ALA A 16 -21.26 -13.82 -16.73
C ALA A 16 -20.38 -13.87 -18.00
N GLU A 17 -20.86 -14.47 -19.08
CA GLU A 17 -20.17 -14.48 -20.39
C GLU A 17 -20.40 -13.20 -21.21
N ASN A 18 -21.45 -12.43 -20.93
CA ASN A 18 -21.86 -11.25 -21.70
C ASN A 18 -21.68 -9.96 -20.89
N LEU A 19 -20.44 -9.72 -20.45
CA LEU A 19 -20.09 -8.53 -19.67
C LEU A 19 -20.30 -7.23 -20.47
N PRO A 20 -20.57 -6.11 -19.78
CA PRO A 20 -20.66 -4.81 -20.44
C PRO A 20 -19.35 -4.46 -21.17
N ALA A 21 -19.46 -3.70 -22.26
CA ALA A 21 -18.28 -3.18 -22.94
C ALA A 21 -17.54 -2.19 -22.02
N LYS A 22 -16.20 -2.25 -22.04
CA LYS A 22 -15.37 -1.31 -21.30
C LYS A 22 -15.73 0.14 -21.68
N PRO A 23 -16.02 1.03 -20.73
CA PRO A 23 -16.30 2.43 -21.02
C PRO A 23 -15.11 3.09 -21.69
N TYR A 24 -15.37 3.99 -22.62
CA TYR A 24 -14.31 4.83 -23.17
C TYR A 24 -13.91 5.88 -22.13
N LEU A 25 -12.65 5.89 -21.73
CA LEU A 25 -12.03 6.93 -20.93
C LEU A 25 -10.79 7.41 -21.67
N GLU A 26 -10.64 8.73 -21.78
CA GLU A 26 -9.42 9.34 -22.31
C GLU A 26 -8.38 9.38 -21.20
N ILE A 27 -7.54 8.34 -21.14
CA ILE A 27 -6.51 8.17 -20.11
C ILE A 27 -5.14 7.95 -20.74
N SER A 28 -4.10 8.48 -20.11
CA SER A 28 -2.72 8.28 -20.54
C SER A 28 -2.20 6.88 -20.19
N GLU A 29 -1.09 6.44 -20.79
CA GLU A 29 -0.47 5.14 -20.49
C GLU A 29 -0.09 5.00 -18.99
N ASP A 30 0.30 6.10 -18.35
CA ASP A 30 0.67 6.13 -16.93
C ASP A 30 -0.55 6.00 -16.00
N GLU A 31 -1.73 6.47 -16.45
CA GLU A 31 -2.99 6.45 -15.69
C GLU A 31 -3.80 5.17 -15.91
N GLU A 32 -3.38 4.30 -16.83
CA GLU A 32 -4.07 3.03 -17.12
C GLU A 32 -4.23 2.18 -15.86
N CYS A 33 -3.26 2.23 -14.93
CA CYS A 33 -3.34 1.52 -13.65
C CYS A 33 -4.45 2.02 -12.71
N LEU A 34 -5.01 3.20 -12.95
CA LEU A 34 -6.11 3.79 -12.19
C LEU A 34 -7.47 3.67 -12.88
N ARG A 35 -7.55 2.98 -14.04
CA ARG A 35 -8.77 2.87 -14.84
C ARG A 35 -10.00 2.51 -14.01
N GLY A 36 -9.91 1.47 -13.18
CA GLY A 36 -11.04 1.02 -12.34
C GLY A 36 -11.55 2.11 -11.39
N VAL A 37 -10.65 2.92 -10.82
CA VAL A 37 -11.02 4.05 -9.95
C VAL A 37 -11.73 5.15 -10.74
N MET A 38 -11.21 5.47 -11.93
CA MET A 38 -11.81 6.47 -12.81
C MET A 38 -13.18 6.04 -13.35
N GLU A 39 -13.34 4.75 -13.65
CA GLU A 39 -14.64 4.17 -14.01
C GLU A 39 -15.62 4.27 -12.85
N TYR A 40 -15.21 3.92 -11.64
CA TYR A 40 -16.05 4.01 -10.44
C TYR A 40 -16.58 5.42 -10.20
N GLU A 41 -15.74 6.45 -10.34
CA GLU A 41 -16.14 7.85 -10.12
C GLU A 41 -17.06 8.41 -11.22
N SER A 42 -16.99 7.85 -12.44
CA SER A 42 -17.69 8.40 -13.61
C SER A 42 -18.94 7.60 -14.02
N ILE A 43 -19.01 6.31 -13.68
CA ILE A 43 -20.15 5.46 -14.00
C ILE A 43 -21.35 5.84 -13.14
N LYS A 44 -22.50 5.96 -13.80
CA LYS A 44 -23.77 6.11 -13.08
C LYS A 44 -24.16 4.76 -12.46
N PRO A 45 -24.44 4.70 -11.15
CA PRO A 45 -24.86 3.45 -10.53
C PRO A 45 -26.21 2.97 -11.08
N LYS A 46 -26.34 1.65 -11.18
CA LYS A 46 -27.57 0.96 -11.58
C LYS A 46 -27.86 -0.22 -10.68
N PRO A 47 -29.14 -0.61 -10.51
CA PRO A 47 -29.49 -1.85 -9.84
C PRO A 47 -28.71 -3.04 -10.42
N MET A 48 -28.19 -3.91 -9.56
CA MET A 48 -27.46 -5.12 -9.98
C MET A 48 -28.23 -5.98 -10.99
N GLN A 49 -29.53 -6.14 -10.80
CA GLN A 49 -30.41 -6.85 -11.73
C GLN A 49 -30.41 -6.27 -13.16
N GLU A 50 -30.18 -4.97 -13.31
CA GLU A 50 -30.04 -4.34 -14.63
C GLU A 50 -28.68 -4.63 -15.26
N TRP A 51 -27.61 -4.72 -14.46
CA TRP A 51 -26.28 -5.13 -14.94
C TRP A 51 -26.28 -6.57 -15.43
N PHE A 52 -26.93 -7.47 -14.69
CA PHE A 52 -26.98 -8.89 -15.02
C PHE A 52 -28.04 -9.22 -16.08
N GLY A 53 -29.06 -8.37 -16.23
CA GLY A 53 -30.26 -8.70 -16.99
C GLY A 53 -31.10 -9.80 -16.35
N ILE A 54 -30.99 -10.00 -15.03
CA ILE A 54 -31.69 -11.02 -14.25
C ILE A 54 -32.44 -10.35 -13.11
N ASP A 55 -33.77 -10.37 -13.19
CA ASP A 55 -34.66 -9.78 -12.18
C ASP A 55 -34.53 -10.49 -10.82
N LYS A 56 -34.48 -9.72 -9.71
CA LYS A 56 -34.52 -10.23 -8.33
C LYS A 56 -35.70 -11.20 -8.11
N ALA A 57 -36.84 -10.96 -8.75
CA ALA A 57 -38.03 -11.80 -8.65
C ALA A 57 -37.84 -13.23 -9.21
N ASN A 58 -36.78 -13.48 -9.99
CA ASN A 58 -36.45 -14.82 -10.46
C ASN A 58 -35.79 -15.69 -9.38
N PHE A 59 -35.37 -15.11 -8.26
CA PHE A 59 -34.79 -15.88 -7.16
C PHE A 59 -35.91 -16.37 -6.23
N PRO A 60 -36.05 -17.70 -6.01
CA PRO A 60 -37.08 -18.22 -5.12
C PRO A 60 -36.77 -17.87 -3.65
N PRO A 61 -37.79 -17.64 -2.81
CA PRO A 61 -37.59 -17.43 -1.37
C PRO A 61 -36.78 -18.56 -0.73
N ALA A 62 -35.87 -18.21 0.18
CA ALA A 62 -34.93 -19.14 0.82
C ALA A 62 -35.64 -20.35 1.47
N GLU A 63 -36.84 -20.14 2.02
CA GLU A 63 -37.62 -21.17 2.71
C GLU A 63 -38.14 -22.27 1.77
N LYS A 64 -38.09 -22.05 0.45
CA LYS A 64 -38.48 -23.03 -0.57
C LYS A 64 -37.32 -23.87 -1.09
N LEU A 65 -36.10 -23.61 -0.64
CA LEU A 65 -34.89 -24.28 -1.07
C LEU A 65 -34.38 -25.24 0.00
N SER A 66 -33.89 -26.41 -0.44
CA SER A 66 -33.14 -27.30 0.45
C SER A 66 -31.75 -26.72 0.76
N LYS A 67 -31.07 -27.22 1.81
CA LYS A 67 -29.72 -26.77 2.17
C LYS A 67 -28.72 -26.93 1.01
N ASP A 68 -28.80 -28.03 0.28
CA ASP A 68 -27.92 -28.28 -0.88
C ASP A 68 -28.22 -27.32 -2.03
N GLU A 69 -29.50 -26.97 -2.24
CA GLU A 69 -29.91 -25.99 -3.25
C GLU A 69 -29.49 -24.56 -2.85
N LEU A 70 -29.60 -24.18 -1.57
CA LEU A 70 -29.13 -22.89 -1.07
C LEU A 70 -27.62 -22.74 -1.29
N LYS A 71 -26.84 -23.73 -0.84
CA LYS A 71 -25.39 -23.74 -1.03
C LYS A 71 -24.99 -23.63 -2.49
N LEU A 72 -25.67 -24.37 -3.37
CA LEU A 72 -25.46 -24.29 -4.81
C LEU A 72 -25.76 -22.86 -5.32
N MET A 73 -26.92 -22.31 -4.98
CA MET A 73 -27.33 -20.99 -5.44
C MET A 73 -26.41 -19.87 -4.94
N VAL A 74 -25.97 -19.90 -3.68
CA VAL A 74 -24.97 -18.97 -3.14
C VAL A 74 -23.69 -19.03 -3.97
N GLY A 75 -23.19 -20.24 -4.23
CA GLY A 75 -21.99 -20.42 -5.06
C GLY A 75 -22.14 -19.89 -6.49
N GLU A 76 -23.31 -20.05 -7.11
CA GLU A 76 -23.55 -19.54 -8.47
C GLU A 76 -23.77 -18.03 -8.52
N ILE A 77 -24.41 -17.43 -7.51
CA ILE A 77 -24.55 -15.97 -7.41
C ILE A 77 -23.18 -15.32 -7.21
N LEU A 78 -22.34 -15.86 -6.32
CA LEU A 78 -20.99 -15.35 -6.09
C LEU A 78 -20.12 -15.43 -7.35
N LYS A 79 -20.25 -16.49 -8.16
CA LYS A 79 -19.56 -16.58 -9.45
C LYS A 79 -20.00 -15.49 -10.43
N LEU A 80 -21.31 -15.23 -10.50
CA LEU A 80 -21.86 -14.16 -11.33
C LEU A 80 -21.31 -12.79 -10.88
N TRP A 81 -21.36 -12.50 -9.58
CA TRP A 81 -20.85 -11.25 -9.01
C TRP A 81 -19.37 -11.05 -9.31
N ASN A 82 -18.55 -12.09 -9.09
CA ASN A 82 -17.12 -12.07 -9.41
C ASN A 82 -16.84 -11.83 -10.90
N ALA A 83 -17.66 -12.38 -11.81
CA ALA A 83 -17.53 -12.12 -13.24
C ALA A 83 -17.74 -10.63 -13.60
N TYR A 84 -18.55 -9.93 -12.80
CA TYR A 84 -18.78 -8.49 -12.91
C TYR A 84 -17.87 -7.65 -12.00
N ASN A 85 -16.78 -8.23 -11.46
CA ASN A 85 -15.86 -7.58 -10.52
C ASN A 85 -16.52 -7.10 -9.20
N PHE A 86 -17.64 -7.70 -8.80
CA PHE A 86 -18.25 -7.48 -7.49
C PHE A 86 -17.80 -8.56 -6.51
N ASP A 87 -17.22 -8.14 -5.38
CA ASP A 87 -16.84 -9.03 -4.29
C ASP A 87 -17.80 -8.85 -3.12
N ALA A 88 -18.44 -9.94 -2.69
CA ALA A 88 -19.41 -9.90 -1.61
C ALA A 88 -18.69 -10.03 -0.26
N VAL A 89 -18.72 -8.97 0.55
CA VAL A 89 -18.06 -8.97 1.87
C VAL A 89 -18.93 -9.70 2.89
N LEU A 90 -18.75 -11.02 2.99
CA LEU A 90 -19.50 -11.90 3.89
C LEU A 90 -18.61 -12.42 5.03
N PRO A 91 -19.14 -12.54 6.27
CA PRO A 91 -18.41 -13.18 7.37
C PRO A 91 -18.05 -14.65 7.08
N GLU A 92 -16.95 -15.11 7.67
CA GLU A 92 -16.57 -16.52 7.61
C GLU A 92 -17.63 -17.42 8.26
N ASN A 93 -17.87 -18.59 7.65
CA ASN A 93 -18.83 -19.60 8.14
C ASN A 93 -20.29 -19.11 8.23
N LEU A 94 -20.67 -18.09 7.45
CA LEU A 94 -22.05 -17.65 7.36
C LEU A 94 -22.94 -18.78 6.78
N PRO A 95 -24.10 -19.10 7.41
CA PRO A 95 -25.04 -20.06 6.87
C PRO A 95 -25.57 -19.68 5.48
N ASP A 96 -25.71 -20.68 4.61
CA ASP A 96 -26.11 -20.49 3.21
C ASP A 96 -27.48 -19.82 3.06
N ASP A 97 -28.41 -19.98 4.01
CA ASP A 97 -29.71 -19.32 4.02
C ASP A 97 -29.62 -17.81 4.26
N ILE A 98 -28.74 -17.39 5.17
CA ILE A 98 -28.48 -15.97 5.45
C ILE A 98 -27.70 -15.36 4.28
N ALA A 99 -26.64 -16.03 3.81
CA ALA A 99 -25.85 -15.60 2.66
C ALA A 99 -26.73 -15.42 1.42
N TYR A 100 -27.57 -16.41 1.11
CA TYR A 100 -28.49 -16.35 -0.03
C TYR A 100 -29.43 -15.16 0.06
N LYS A 101 -30.04 -14.94 1.23
CA LYS A 101 -30.99 -13.84 1.43
C LYS A 101 -30.33 -12.49 1.20
N VAL A 102 -29.17 -12.26 1.81
CA VAL A 102 -28.44 -10.99 1.71
C VAL A 102 -27.97 -10.72 0.27
N LEU A 103 -27.45 -11.74 -0.41
CA LEU A 103 -27.05 -11.64 -1.82
C LEU A 103 -28.24 -11.30 -2.73
N VAL A 104 -29.35 -12.03 -2.62
CA VAL A 104 -30.55 -11.79 -3.44
C VAL A 104 -31.20 -10.46 -3.10
N ASP A 105 -31.20 -10.06 -1.83
CA ASP A 105 -31.77 -8.79 -1.40
C ASP A 105 -31.04 -7.60 -2.03
N ASN A 106 -29.77 -7.75 -2.39
CA ASN A 106 -28.95 -6.72 -3.00
C ASN A 106 -29.16 -6.55 -4.53
N PHE A 107 -29.91 -7.45 -5.19
CA PHE A 107 -30.10 -7.38 -6.66
C PHE A 107 -30.82 -6.10 -7.11
N ASP A 108 -31.62 -5.48 -6.25
CA ASP A 108 -32.31 -4.22 -6.56
C ASP A 108 -31.54 -2.97 -6.12
N LYS A 109 -30.34 -3.14 -5.54
CA LYS A 109 -29.52 -2.04 -5.02
C LYS A 109 -28.62 -1.46 -6.10
N PRO A 110 -28.48 -0.11 -6.14
CA PRO A 110 -27.62 0.56 -7.10
C PRO A 110 -26.14 0.26 -6.80
N VAL A 111 -25.38 -0.08 -7.85
CA VAL A 111 -23.93 -0.28 -7.80
C VAL A 111 -23.26 0.25 -9.08
N GLU A 112 -22.05 0.80 -8.93
CA GLU A 112 -21.15 1.16 -10.01
C GLU A 112 -20.37 -0.08 -10.48
N TRP A 113 -20.47 -0.40 -11.76
CA TRP A 113 -19.66 -1.47 -12.37
C TRP A 113 -18.32 -0.92 -12.84
N ILE A 114 -17.24 -1.69 -12.66
CA ILE A 114 -15.90 -1.37 -13.20
C ILE A 114 -15.39 -2.55 -14.02
N SER A 115 -14.66 -2.26 -15.08
CA SER A 115 -14.09 -3.24 -15.99
C SER A 115 -12.77 -3.84 -15.51
N GLU A 116 -12.07 -3.15 -14.60
CA GLU A 116 -10.80 -3.57 -14.00
C GLU A 116 -10.79 -3.28 -12.50
N GLY A 117 -10.21 -4.19 -11.72
CA GLY A 117 -10.23 -4.13 -10.26
C GLY A 117 -11.41 -4.88 -9.66
N THR A 118 -11.81 -4.52 -8.44
CA THR A 118 -12.91 -5.18 -7.71
C THR A 118 -13.64 -4.16 -6.84
N VAL A 119 -14.97 -4.20 -6.84
CA VAL A 119 -15.82 -3.39 -5.95
C VAL A 119 -16.32 -4.28 -4.82
N GLY A 120 -15.93 -3.94 -3.58
CA GLY A 120 -16.44 -4.61 -2.39
C GLY A 120 -17.88 -4.19 -2.10
N ILE A 121 -18.78 -5.16 -2.01
CA ILE A 121 -20.18 -4.97 -1.66
C ILE A 121 -20.35 -5.23 -0.18
N GLU A 122 -20.40 -4.16 0.59
CA GLU A 122 -20.71 -4.20 2.03
C GLU A 122 -22.22 -4.28 2.25
N PHE A 123 -22.63 -5.10 3.21
CA PHE A 123 -24.05 -5.29 3.56
C PHE A 123 -24.41 -4.67 4.92
N CYS A 124 -23.42 -4.18 5.65
CA CYS A 124 -23.55 -3.70 7.02
C CYS A 124 -23.50 -2.17 7.04
N ASP A 125 -24.54 -1.55 7.60
CA ASP A 125 -24.57 -0.10 7.84
C ASP A 125 -24.00 0.28 9.21
N TYR A 126 -23.35 -0.67 9.90
CA TYR A 126 -22.79 -0.54 11.25
C TYR A 126 -23.85 -0.25 12.35
N ASP A 127 -25.11 -0.59 12.09
CA ASP A 127 -26.20 -0.59 13.06
C ASP A 127 -26.26 -1.94 13.79
N GLU A 128 -25.94 -1.94 15.09
CA GLU A 128 -25.92 -3.15 15.92
C GLU A 128 -27.32 -3.78 16.05
N ASP A 129 -28.37 -2.96 16.12
CA ASP A 129 -29.75 -3.43 16.29
C ASP A 129 -30.29 -4.07 14.99
N ASN A 130 -29.78 -3.63 13.84
CA ASN A 130 -30.20 -4.10 12.52
C ASN A 130 -29.07 -4.83 11.77
N CYS A 131 -28.24 -5.58 12.50
CA CYS A 131 -27.14 -6.34 11.89
C CYS A 131 -27.66 -7.36 10.86
N PRO A 132 -27.15 -7.37 9.61
CA PRO A 132 -27.52 -8.36 8.59
C PRO A 132 -27.02 -9.78 8.92
N PHE A 133 -26.06 -9.91 9.85
CA PHE A 133 -25.36 -11.16 10.17
C PHE A 133 -25.40 -11.49 11.68
N PRO A 134 -26.59 -11.56 12.31
CA PRO A 134 -26.71 -11.70 13.75
C PRO A 134 -26.09 -13.03 14.22
N GLY A 135 -25.11 -12.94 15.13
CA GLY A 135 -24.39 -14.09 15.68
C GLY A 135 -23.28 -14.66 14.79
N TYR A 136 -23.04 -14.08 13.60
CA TYR A 136 -21.97 -14.47 12.68
C TYR A 136 -20.99 -13.33 12.38
N CYS A 137 -21.32 -12.10 12.79
CA CYS A 137 -20.44 -10.94 12.72
C CYS A 137 -20.14 -10.44 14.14
N ASN A 138 -18.86 -10.17 14.44
CA ASN A 138 -18.39 -9.61 15.71
C ASN A 138 -17.88 -8.17 15.59
N LEU A 139 -17.96 -7.56 14.41
CA LEU A 139 -17.34 -6.28 14.11
C LEU A 139 -17.74 -5.17 15.11
N CYS A 140 -19.03 -5.00 15.42
CA CYS A 140 -19.48 -3.99 16.39
C CYS A 140 -19.02 -4.27 17.84
N LYS A 141 -18.81 -5.53 18.20
CA LYS A 141 -18.27 -5.91 19.52
C LYS A 141 -16.78 -5.64 19.61
N GLU A 142 -16.04 -5.92 18.54
CA GLU A 142 -14.62 -5.59 18.43
C GLU A 142 -14.42 -4.06 18.55
N PHE A 143 -15.26 -3.27 17.87
CA PHE A 143 -15.26 -1.81 17.99
C PHE A 143 -15.65 -1.29 19.38
N SER A 144 -16.46 -2.00 20.17
CA SER A 144 -16.85 -1.56 21.52
C SER A 144 -15.88 -2.00 22.61
N GLU A 145 -15.19 -3.13 22.44
CA GLU A 145 -14.15 -3.61 23.36
C GLU A 145 -12.85 -2.78 23.29
N GLU A 146 -12.56 -2.13 22.15
CA GLU A 146 -11.46 -1.16 22.02
C GLU A 146 -11.76 0.22 22.66
N ASN A 147 -13.01 0.50 23.01
CA ASN A 147 -13.44 1.80 23.58
C ASN A 147 -13.60 1.81 25.12
N ILE A 148 -13.13 0.79 25.85
CA ILE A 148 -13.16 0.76 27.33
C ILE A 148 -11.89 1.41 27.91
N THR A 149 -11.61 2.65 27.54
CA THR A 149 -10.96 3.63 28.44
C THR A 149 -11.34 5.04 28.00
N ASP A 150 -12.61 5.43 28.09
CA ASP A 150 -12.92 6.83 28.36
C ASP A 150 -14.23 7.00 29.12
N ASN A 151 -14.16 7.87 30.12
CA ASN A 151 -15.08 7.96 31.24
C ASN A 151 -16.51 8.34 30.80
N LYS A 152 -17.48 7.56 31.29
CA LYS A 152 -18.87 8.02 31.44
C LYS A 152 -18.89 9.23 32.37
N ASN A 153 -19.28 10.38 31.86
CA ASN A 153 -19.84 11.46 32.68
C ASN A 153 -21.18 11.89 32.09
N ASP A 154 -22.19 11.72 32.94
CA ASP A 154 -23.55 12.26 32.94
C ASP A 154 -23.79 13.46 32.02
N PHE A 155 -24.73 13.32 31.08
CA PHE A 155 -25.58 14.43 30.68
C PHE A 155 -27.03 13.97 30.48
N ASP A 156 -27.87 14.57 31.29
CA ASP A 156 -29.33 14.44 31.33
C ASP A 156 -29.95 15.07 30.08
N ASN A 157 -30.99 14.42 29.54
CA ASN A 157 -31.72 14.83 28.34
C ASN A 157 -32.30 16.25 28.43
N ASN A 158 -32.05 17.08 27.42
CA ASN A 158 -33.08 17.89 26.72
C ASN A 158 -32.43 18.88 25.74
N GLN A 159 -32.12 18.42 24.53
CA GLN A 159 -32.10 19.26 23.34
C GLN A 159 -32.19 18.36 22.10
N GLU A 160 -33.17 18.63 21.23
CA GLU A 160 -33.15 18.16 19.85
C GLU A 160 -31.97 18.83 19.14
N ASP A 161 -30.76 18.31 19.36
CA ASP A 161 -29.55 18.77 18.68
C ASP A 161 -29.27 17.82 17.51
N ILE A 162 -29.08 18.44 16.36
CA ILE A 162 -28.73 17.86 15.07
C ILE A 162 -27.55 16.89 15.27
N LEU A 163 -27.80 15.58 15.14
CA LEU A 163 -26.73 14.58 15.19
C LEU A 163 -25.74 14.87 14.05
N PRO A 164 -24.43 14.98 14.34
CA PRO A 164 -23.41 15.18 13.31
C PRO A 164 -23.45 14.00 12.33
N SER A 165 -23.37 14.32 11.06
CA SER A 165 -23.25 13.33 9.98
C SER A 165 -22.01 12.45 10.18
N LYS A 166 -22.04 11.24 9.60
CA LYS A 166 -20.89 10.31 9.61
C LYS A 166 -19.58 11.01 9.20
N LYS A 167 -19.65 11.90 8.21
CA LYS A 167 -18.49 12.69 7.75
C LYS A 167 -17.97 13.66 8.81
N GLU A 168 -18.85 14.32 9.55
CA GLU A 168 -18.46 15.23 10.63
C GLU A 168 -17.79 14.48 11.80
N ILE A 169 -18.25 13.26 12.09
CA ILE A 169 -17.65 12.38 13.11
C ILE A 169 -16.26 11.90 12.64
N GLU A 170 -16.14 11.45 11.39
CA GLU A 170 -14.85 11.03 10.82
C GLU A 170 -13.84 12.18 10.76
N GLU A 171 -14.28 13.38 10.35
CA GLU A 171 -13.45 14.58 10.38
C GLU A 171 -13.02 14.95 11.80
N PHE A 172 -13.90 14.81 12.79
CA PHE A 172 -13.58 15.06 14.20
C PHE A 172 -12.53 14.07 14.73
N ILE A 173 -12.65 12.77 14.45
CA ILE A 173 -11.67 11.75 14.84
C ILE A 173 -10.31 12.04 14.22
N VAL A 174 -10.27 12.32 12.91
CA VAL A 174 -9.03 12.66 12.21
C VAL A 174 -8.41 13.94 12.79
N ASN A 175 -9.21 14.94 13.13
CA ASN A 175 -8.74 16.17 13.77
C ASN A 175 -8.17 15.92 15.17
N GLN A 176 -8.78 15.08 15.99
CA GLN A 176 -8.21 14.71 17.29
C GLN A 176 -6.86 13.98 17.14
N LYS A 177 -6.80 12.98 16.25
CA LYS A 177 -5.54 12.26 15.95
C LYS A 177 -4.46 13.24 15.46
N LYS A 178 -4.82 14.18 14.59
CA LYS A 178 -3.93 15.23 14.08
C LYS A 178 -3.36 16.09 15.21
N GLU A 179 -4.20 16.58 16.13
CA GLU A 179 -3.73 17.39 17.29
C GLU A 179 -2.82 16.59 18.22
N ASN A 180 -3.13 15.32 18.48
CA ASN A 180 -2.26 14.45 19.26
C ASN A 180 -0.88 14.27 18.58
N ILE A 181 -0.85 14.03 17.27
CA ILE A 181 0.39 13.93 16.50
C ILE A 181 1.20 15.23 16.55
N LYS A 182 0.56 16.40 16.37
CA LYS A 182 1.24 17.70 16.52
C LYS A 182 1.90 17.82 17.90
N ASN A 183 1.14 17.51 18.95
CA ASN A 183 1.63 17.56 20.33
C ASN A 183 2.81 16.62 20.57
N ILE A 184 2.82 15.41 19.98
CA ILE A 184 3.96 14.49 20.03
C ILE A 184 5.19 15.11 19.34
N ILE A 185 5.02 15.63 18.12
CA ILE A 185 6.13 16.21 17.34
C ILE A 185 6.74 17.42 18.07
N GLU A 186 5.91 18.33 18.57
CA GLU A 186 6.36 19.57 19.24
C GLU A 186 7.07 19.29 20.58
N ASN A 187 6.63 18.25 21.30
CA ASN A 187 7.18 17.89 22.60
C ASN A 187 8.17 16.73 22.56
N HIS A 188 8.53 16.25 21.36
CA HIS A 188 9.44 15.12 21.21
C HIS A 188 10.80 15.44 21.83
N LYS A 189 11.22 14.64 22.81
CA LYS A 189 12.46 14.87 23.53
C LYS A 189 13.64 14.28 22.78
N ILE A 190 14.45 15.15 22.18
CA ILE A 190 15.73 14.74 21.58
C ILE A 190 16.67 14.27 22.69
N ASN A 191 17.06 13.00 22.65
CA ASN A 191 18.04 12.44 23.59
C ASN A 191 19.42 13.02 23.29
N LYS A 192 20.16 13.44 24.33
CA LYS A 192 21.54 13.93 24.22
C LYS A 192 22.50 12.97 23.51
N ASN A 193 22.19 11.67 23.51
CA ASN A 193 23.00 10.64 22.85
C ASN A 193 22.63 10.43 21.36
N ASN A 194 21.58 11.09 20.88
CA ASN A 194 21.19 11.03 19.48
C ASN A 194 22.27 11.64 18.59
N ILE A 195 22.48 11.05 17.42
CA ILE A 195 23.45 11.52 16.44
C ILE A 195 22.73 12.44 15.45
N PRO A 196 23.08 13.74 15.40
CA PRO A 196 22.48 14.66 14.43
C PRO A 196 22.71 14.20 12.99
N GLY A 197 21.67 14.23 12.16
CA GLY A 197 21.78 13.93 10.73
C GLY A 197 22.04 12.47 10.36
N ILE A 198 22.06 11.53 11.32
CA ILE A 198 22.24 10.09 11.05
C ILE A 198 21.24 9.54 10.02
N TYR A 199 20.05 10.12 9.97
CA TYR A 199 18.97 9.73 9.05
C TYR A 199 19.10 10.31 7.63
N ASN A 200 20.04 11.22 7.37
CA ASN A 200 20.17 11.87 6.05
C ASN A 200 20.69 10.89 4.99
N TYR A 201 21.63 10.01 5.37
CA TYR A 201 22.30 9.08 4.47
C TYR A 201 22.22 7.62 4.95
N CYS A 202 21.14 7.25 5.62
CA CYS A 202 20.83 5.87 5.98
C CYS A 202 20.06 5.13 4.87
N ASP A 203 19.95 3.81 5.01
CA ASP A 203 19.16 2.94 4.13
C ASP A 203 17.71 2.73 4.59
N ARG A 204 17.31 3.39 5.68
CA ARG A 204 15.99 3.28 6.33
C ARG A 204 15.61 1.86 6.75
N TRP A 205 16.58 0.94 6.83
CA TRP A 205 16.34 -0.43 7.30
C TRP A 205 16.47 -0.49 8.82
N CYS A 206 15.49 0.08 9.52
CA CYS A 206 15.55 0.32 10.96
C CYS A 206 15.68 -0.96 11.77
N GLU A 207 15.08 -2.05 11.32
CA GLU A 207 15.10 -3.38 11.92
C GLU A 207 16.53 -3.97 11.98
N HIS A 208 17.39 -3.55 11.05
CA HIS A 208 18.79 -3.96 10.98
C HIS A 208 19.76 -2.85 11.43
N CYS A 209 19.25 -1.70 11.87
CA CYS A 209 20.09 -0.56 12.21
C CYS A 209 20.64 -0.67 13.64
N PRO A 210 21.98 -0.69 13.83
CA PRO A 210 22.57 -0.77 15.17
C PRO A 210 22.47 0.54 15.96
N PHE A 211 21.96 1.62 15.35
CA PHE A 211 21.91 2.97 15.92
C PHE A 211 20.49 3.45 16.23
N THR A 212 19.48 2.56 16.26
CA THR A 212 18.10 2.90 16.61
C THR A 212 17.98 3.64 17.95
N SER A 213 18.78 3.26 18.95
CA SER A 213 18.85 3.92 20.26
C SER A 213 19.43 5.34 20.25
N ARG A 214 20.00 5.78 19.12
CA ARG A 214 20.64 7.08 18.91
C ARG A 214 20.06 7.83 17.70
N CYS A 215 18.89 7.42 17.20
CA CYS A 215 18.27 7.99 16.01
C CYS A 215 16.95 8.69 16.38
N THR A 216 16.88 10.01 16.25
CA THR A 216 15.66 10.79 16.53
C THR A 216 14.50 10.38 15.63
N ASN A 217 14.74 10.03 14.36
CA ASN A 217 13.68 9.56 13.48
C ASN A 217 13.08 8.23 13.95
N TYR A 218 13.90 7.33 14.52
CA TYR A 218 13.41 6.07 15.06
C TYR A 218 12.63 6.28 16.35
N SER A 219 13.13 7.10 17.28
CA SER A 219 12.41 7.40 18.53
C SER A 219 11.08 8.11 18.27
N LEU A 220 11.06 9.07 17.35
CA LEU A 220 9.83 9.76 16.96
C LEU A 220 8.85 8.80 16.27
N GLY A 221 9.34 7.96 15.35
CA GLY A 221 8.51 6.96 14.67
C GLY A 221 7.88 5.96 15.64
N LYS A 222 8.59 5.57 16.70
CA LYS A 222 8.06 4.75 17.80
C LYS A 222 6.95 5.46 18.58
N GLU A 223 7.13 6.72 18.94
CA GLU A 223 6.12 7.51 19.66
C GLU A 223 4.86 7.73 18.80
N LEU A 224 5.05 7.87 17.48
CA LEU A 224 3.98 7.98 16.50
C LEU A 224 3.40 6.63 16.04
N GLN A 225 3.92 5.51 16.56
CA GLN A 225 3.48 4.14 16.22
C GLN A 225 3.54 3.81 14.71
N LEU A 226 4.53 4.35 13.98
CA LEU A 226 4.70 4.17 12.53
C LEU A 226 5.24 2.79 12.12
N GLU A 227 5.19 1.80 13.02
CA GLU A 227 5.68 0.45 12.77
C GLU A 227 4.58 -0.49 12.27
N ASN A 228 3.32 -0.12 12.45
CA ASN A 228 2.20 -0.85 11.88
C ASN A 228 2.04 -0.47 10.41
N ASN A 229 2.46 -1.35 9.50
CA ASN A 229 2.47 -1.12 8.05
C ASN A 229 1.38 -1.93 7.32
N ASP A 230 0.33 -2.35 8.02
CA ASP A 230 -0.78 -3.06 7.38
C ASP A 230 -1.62 -2.09 6.54
N ILE A 231 -1.31 -2.05 5.24
CA ILE A 231 -2.01 -1.21 4.26
C ILE A 231 -3.46 -1.62 4.03
N SER A 232 -3.89 -2.79 4.52
CA SER A 232 -5.29 -3.20 4.47
C SER A 232 -6.11 -2.69 5.66
N ASN A 233 -5.43 -2.14 6.68
CA ASN A 233 -6.08 -1.63 7.89
C ASN A 233 -6.56 -0.17 7.68
N LYS A 234 -7.84 0.09 7.97
CA LYS A 234 -8.42 1.45 7.93
C LYS A 234 -7.69 2.41 8.87
N GLU A 235 -7.33 1.95 10.06
CA GLU A 235 -6.64 2.75 11.08
C GLU A 235 -5.28 3.24 10.57
N PHE A 236 -4.56 2.43 9.78
CA PHE A 236 -3.32 2.82 9.12
C PHE A 236 -3.52 4.05 8.23
N TRP A 237 -4.55 4.03 7.39
CA TRP A 237 -4.85 5.16 6.48
C TRP A 237 -5.35 6.40 7.23
N GLU A 238 -6.15 6.22 8.29
CA GLU A 238 -6.56 7.32 9.16
C GLU A 238 -5.36 7.97 9.85
N ASN A 239 -4.44 7.17 10.39
CA ASN A 239 -3.22 7.65 11.03
C ASN A 239 -2.30 8.35 10.03
N MET A 240 -2.15 7.81 8.81
CA MET A 240 -1.40 8.45 7.72
C MET A 240 -2.02 9.78 7.30
N SER A 241 -3.35 9.85 7.19
CA SER A 241 -4.08 11.09 6.86
C SER A 241 -3.90 12.14 7.96
N ALA A 242 -4.06 11.74 9.23
CA ALA A 242 -3.85 12.62 10.38
C ALA A 242 -2.39 13.12 10.46
N LEU A 243 -1.40 12.23 10.25
CA LEU A 243 0.02 12.58 10.21
C LEU A 243 0.34 13.58 9.10
N SER A 244 -0.20 13.35 7.90
CA SER A 244 0.00 14.24 6.76
C SER A 244 -0.60 15.63 7.02
N LYS A 245 -1.82 15.69 7.55
CA LYS A 245 -2.48 16.95 7.94
C LYS A 245 -1.68 17.69 9.01
N ALA A 246 -1.26 16.99 10.07
CA ALA A 246 -0.47 17.56 11.15
C ALA A 246 0.86 18.12 10.64
N THR A 247 1.54 17.38 9.77
CA THR A 247 2.80 17.79 9.16
C THR A 247 2.62 19.03 8.29
N PHE A 248 1.59 19.06 7.43
CA PHE A 248 1.30 20.21 6.58
C PHE A 248 1.00 21.47 7.39
N GLU A 249 0.25 21.34 8.48
CA GLU A 249 -0.07 22.44 9.38
C GLU A 249 1.18 22.95 10.10
N LEU A 250 2.02 22.06 10.65
CA LEU A 250 3.29 22.44 11.27
C LEU A 250 4.24 23.13 10.29
N ILE A 251 4.32 22.66 9.04
CA ILE A 251 5.10 23.31 7.98
C ILE A 251 4.54 24.70 7.68
N THR A 252 3.23 24.83 7.56
CA THR A 252 2.56 26.12 7.27
C THR A 252 2.78 27.13 8.40
N GLU A 253 2.60 26.71 9.65
CA GLU A 253 2.88 27.54 10.82
C GLU A 253 4.35 27.94 10.89
N SER A 254 5.27 27.01 10.62
CA SER A 254 6.71 27.30 10.58
C SER A 254 7.05 28.30 9.47
N ALA A 255 6.51 28.12 8.27
CA ALA A 255 6.69 29.05 7.15
C ALA A 255 6.21 30.45 7.52
N GLN A 256 5.01 30.59 8.09
CA GLN A 256 4.47 31.86 8.58
C GLN A 256 5.36 32.50 9.65
N LYS A 257 5.85 31.73 10.63
CA LYS A 257 6.78 32.21 11.67
C LYS A 257 8.08 32.75 11.07
N HIS A 258 8.53 32.20 9.95
CA HIS A 258 9.72 32.66 9.22
C HIS A 258 9.41 33.71 8.13
N GLY A 259 8.16 34.19 8.04
CA GLY A 259 7.75 35.20 7.05
C GLY A 259 7.71 34.68 5.61
N MET A 260 7.61 33.37 5.42
CA MET A 260 7.45 32.73 4.10
C MET A 260 5.97 32.59 3.76
N ASN A 261 5.59 33.01 2.55
CA ASN A 261 4.23 32.87 2.04
C ASN A 261 4.14 31.64 1.11
N LEU A 262 3.53 30.56 1.58
CA LEU A 262 3.39 29.31 0.80
C LEU A 262 2.35 29.42 -0.34
N ASN A 263 1.56 30.49 -0.38
CA ASN A 263 0.53 30.73 -1.40
C ASN A 263 0.98 31.75 -2.46
N GLU A 264 2.23 32.20 -2.44
CA GLU A 264 2.79 33.00 -3.52
C GLU A 264 2.92 32.13 -4.78
N GLU A 265 2.43 32.64 -5.92
CA GLU A 265 2.73 32.05 -7.23
C GLU A 265 4.25 32.10 -7.43
N THR A 266 4.91 30.97 -7.22
CA THR A 266 6.27 30.78 -7.69
C THR A 266 6.22 30.73 -9.22
N ASP A 267 7.18 31.36 -9.91
CA ASP A 267 7.46 31.02 -11.31
C ASP A 267 7.39 29.50 -11.43
N GLU A 268 6.63 28.96 -12.39
CA GLU A 268 6.45 27.51 -12.57
C GLU A 268 7.79 26.83 -12.31
N PHE A 269 7.88 26.17 -11.15
CA PHE A 269 9.03 25.34 -10.82
C PHE A 269 8.85 24.15 -11.74
N ILE A 270 9.30 24.29 -12.99
CA ILE A 270 9.49 23.16 -13.88
C ILE A 270 10.49 22.32 -13.11
N ILE A 271 9.99 21.30 -12.40
CA ILE A 271 10.82 20.24 -11.86
C ILE A 271 11.44 19.66 -13.10
N ASP A 272 12.65 20.11 -13.40
CA ASP A 272 13.34 19.72 -14.59
C ASP A 272 13.78 18.29 -14.34
N ILE A 273 12.95 17.32 -14.74
CA ILE A 273 13.15 15.89 -14.49
C ILE A 273 14.33 15.35 -15.35
N LYS A 274 15.30 16.20 -15.68
CA LYS A 274 16.56 15.87 -16.37
C LYS A 274 17.30 14.72 -15.72
N GLN A 275 17.18 14.55 -14.40
CA GLN A 275 17.77 13.42 -13.70
C GLN A 275 17.23 12.07 -14.19
N LYS A 276 15.95 11.97 -14.60
CA LYS A 276 15.41 10.72 -15.16
C LYS A 276 15.97 10.40 -16.54
N GLU A 277 16.34 11.44 -17.30
CA GLU A 277 17.01 11.26 -18.60
C GLU A 277 18.48 10.83 -18.47
N HIS A 278 19.09 10.99 -17.30
CA HIS A 278 20.49 10.67 -17.09
C HIS A 278 20.75 9.15 -17.20
N PRO A 279 21.80 8.70 -17.93
CA PRO A 279 22.07 7.27 -18.15
C PRO A 279 22.26 6.43 -16.87
N LEU A 280 22.76 7.06 -15.80
CA LEU A 280 22.87 6.42 -14.49
C LEU A 280 21.49 6.10 -13.91
N TYR A 281 20.55 7.06 -13.94
CA TYR A 281 19.19 6.83 -13.46
C TYR A 281 18.52 5.74 -14.28
N LYS A 282 18.55 5.83 -15.62
CA LYS A 282 17.94 4.81 -16.49
C LYS A 282 18.43 3.40 -16.20
N SER A 283 19.74 3.25 -15.92
CA SER A 283 20.31 1.94 -15.55
C SER A 283 19.83 1.46 -14.18
N ALA A 284 19.63 2.38 -13.22
CA ALA A 284 19.11 2.07 -11.89
C ALA A 284 17.61 1.70 -11.91
N ASP A 285 16.84 2.41 -12.73
CA ASP A 285 15.42 2.16 -12.97
C ASP A 285 15.21 0.79 -13.64
N GLU A 286 15.98 0.51 -14.70
CA GLU A 286 16.04 -0.80 -15.37
C GLU A 286 16.36 -1.93 -14.38
N TYR A 287 17.30 -1.70 -13.44
CA TYR A 287 17.60 -2.68 -12.41
C TYR A 287 16.42 -2.91 -11.45
N ALA A 288 15.73 -1.85 -11.05
CA ALA A 288 14.59 -1.92 -10.14
C ALA A 288 13.44 -2.72 -10.76
N GLU A 289 13.04 -2.37 -11.99
CA GLU A 289 11.98 -3.06 -12.73
C GLU A 289 12.32 -4.53 -12.96
N ASN A 290 13.52 -4.82 -13.48
CA ASN A 290 13.91 -6.20 -13.78
C ASN A 290 14.02 -7.05 -12.51
N THR A 291 14.54 -6.49 -11.41
CA THR A 291 14.62 -7.21 -10.13
C THR A 291 13.24 -7.45 -9.55
N HIS A 292 12.34 -6.46 -9.59
CA HIS A 292 10.97 -6.61 -9.12
C HIS A 292 10.21 -7.67 -9.93
N ASN A 293 10.30 -7.62 -11.25
CA ASN A 293 9.69 -8.60 -12.14
C ASN A 293 10.25 -10.01 -11.91
N TRP A 294 11.56 -10.13 -11.69
CA TRP A 294 12.20 -11.41 -11.36
C TRP A 294 11.70 -11.94 -10.01
N LEU A 295 11.64 -11.12 -8.97
CA LEU A 295 11.11 -11.51 -7.65
C LEU A 295 9.66 -11.97 -7.74
N LYS A 296 8.82 -11.22 -8.47
CA LYS A 296 7.40 -11.56 -8.68
C LYS A 296 7.23 -12.87 -9.44
N LYS A 297 7.97 -13.07 -10.53
CA LYS A 297 7.94 -14.29 -11.35
C LYS A 297 8.40 -15.52 -10.56
N ASN A 298 9.37 -15.36 -9.65
CA ASN A 298 10.02 -16.45 -8.95
C ASN A 298 9.55 -16.63 -7.49
N SER A 299 8.48 -15.97 -7.04
CA SER A 299 8.00 -16.01 -5.65
C SER A 299 7.78 -17.45 -5.14
N LEU A 300 7.01 -18.25 -5.89
CA LEU A 300 6.74 -19.66 -5.55
C LEU A 300 8.01 -20.53 -5.53
N LEU A 301 8.96 -20.24 -6.43
CA LEU A 301 10.25 -20.94 -6.46
C LEU A 301 11.05 -20.62 -5.20
N ILE A 302 11.11 -19.35 -4.82
CA ILE A 302 11.82 -18.87 -3.62
C ILE A 302 11.22 -19.53 -2.38
N GLU A 303 9.90 -19.47 -2.21
CA GLU A 303 9.18 -20.10 -1.09
C GLU A 303 9.45 -21.61 -1.01
N LYS A 304 9.37 -22.30 -2.15
CA LYS A 304 9.63 -23.74 -2.23
C LYS A 304 11.08 -24.07 -1.90
N THR A 305 12.03 -23.28 -2.39
CA THR A 305 13.47 -23.49 -2.16
C THR A 305 13.82 -23.28 -0.69
N VAL A 306 13.28 -22.23 -0.07
CA VAL A 306 13.40 -21.98 1.38
C VAL A 306 12.82 -23.14 2.19
N SER A 307 11.61 -23.60 1.82
CA SER A 307 10.91 -24.69 2.50
C SER A 307 11.65 -26.03 2.39
N GLN A 308 12.21 -26.37 1.23
CA GLN A 308 12.90 -27.63 0.98
C GLN A 308 14.26 -27.74 1.68
N MET A 309 14.91 -26.61 1.98
CA MET A 309 16.22 -26.60 2.62
C MET A 309 16.16 -26.78 4.16
N THR A 310 14.96 -26.74 4.77
CA THR A 310 14.72 -26.81 6.23
C THR A 310 15.22 -28.08 6.93
N GLY A 311 15.52 -29.16 6.20
CA GLY A 311 15.89 -30.45 6.77
C GLY A 311 17.37 -30.70 7.10
N ASN A 312 18.33 -30.05 6.42
CA ASN A 312 19.76 -30.46 6.53
C ASN A 312 20.80 -29.32 6.53
N ASN A 313 20.42 -28.04 6.35
CA ASN A 313 21.43 -26.98 6.21
C ASN A 313 20.92 -25.56 6.56
N LYS A 314 20.55 -25.34 7.83
CA LYS A 314 20.06 -24.03 8.35
C LYS A 314 20.91 -22.83 7.90
N LYS A 315 22.24 -22.98 7.84
CA LYS A 315 23.16 -21.90 7.42
C LYS A 315 22.94 -21.46 5.96
N ASN A 316 22.62 -22.38 5.05
CA ASN A 316 22.37 -22.06 3.64
C ASN A 316 20.99 -21.41 3.43
N ILE A 317 20.01 -21.73 4.27
CA ILE A 317 18.67 -21.12 4.23
C ILE A 317 18.75 -19.65 4.59
N VAL A 318 19.41 -19.36 5.72
CA VAL A 318 19.60 -17.99 6.21
C VAL A 318 20.28 -17.15 5.12
N THR A 319 21.34 -17.66 4.48
CA THR A 319 22.00 -16.92 3.39
C THR A 319 21.13 -16.67 2.16
N LEU A 320 20.19 -17.56 1.82
CA LEU A 320 19.30 -17.37 0.68
C LEU A 320 18.20 -16.35 1.01
N HIS A 321 17.59 -16.49 2.19
CA HIS A 321 16.59 -15.56 2.69
C HIS A 321 17.17 -14.14 2.78
N ASP A 322 18.32 -13.99 3.44
CA ASP A 322 19.00 -12.71 3.58
C ASP A 322 19.32 -12.09 2.20
N ALA A 323 19.73 -12.91 1.23
CA ALA A 323 20.02 -12.42 -0.12
C ALA A 323 18.76 -11.90 -0.83
N ILE A 324 17.62 -12.60 -0.70
CA ILE A 324 16.33 -12.14 -1.24
C ILE A 324 15.88 -10.85 -0.56
N GLU A 325 15.96 -10.79 0.76
CA GLU A 325 15.56 -9.62 1.55
C GLU A 325 16.39 -8.38 1.16
N ILE A 326 17.71 -8.55 0.98
CA ILE A 326 18.61 -7.49 0.51
C ILE A 326 18.19 -6.96 -0.87
N ILE A 327 17.94 -7.83 -1.85
CA ILE A 327 17.59 -7.36 -3.19
C ILE A 327 16.19 -6.73 -3.23
N GLN A 328 15.25 -7.25 -2.43
CA GLN A 328 13.90 -6.70 -2.30
C GLN A 328 13.93 -5.33 -1.63
N TRP A 329 14.76 -5.16 -0.59
CA TRP A 329 14.92 -3.87 0.08
C TRP A 329 15.56 -2.82 -0.84
N TYR A 330 16.60 -3.21 -1.59
CA TYR A 330 17.40 -2.25 -2.34
C TYR A 330 16.97 -1.99 -3.79
N CYS A 331 16.09 -2.81 -4.39
CA CYS A 331 15.73 -2.66 -5.80
C CYS A 331 15.14 -1.27 -6.10
N PHE A 332 14.21 -0.78 -5.30
CA PHE A 332 13.64 0.58 -5.45
C PHE A 332 14.43 1.64 -4.68
N PHE A 333 15.21 1.26 -3.67
CA PHE A 333 16.04 2.21 -2.91
C PHE A 333 17.13 2.84 -3.78
N ILE A 334 17.83 2.03 -4.59
CA ILE A 334 18.94 2.46 -5.44
C ILE A 334 18.52 3.59 -6.42
N PRO A 335 17.48 3.43 -7.27
CA PRO A 335 17.07 4.49 -8.19
C PRO A 335 16.60 5.75 -7.46
N VAL A 336 15.89 5.64 -6.33
CA VAL A 336 15.47 6.80 -5.53
C VAL A 336 16.67 7.60 -5.03
N LYS A 337 17.70 6.94 -4.49
CA LYS A 337 18.90 7.61 -4.00
C LYS A 337 19.75 8.20 -5.12
N LEU A 338 19.83 7.53 -6.28
CA LEU A 338 20.55 8.05 -7.43
C LEU A 338 19.82 9.22 -8.09
N SER A 339 18.49 9.21 -8.11
CA SER A 339 17.66 10.35 -8.53
C SER A 339 17.94 11.58 -7.67
N ARG A 340 17.94 11.43 -6.33
CA ARG A 340 18.33 12.52 -5.42
C ARG A 340 19.78 12.96 -5.62
N ALA A 341 20.70 12.03 -5.85
CA ALA A 341 22.10 12.38 -6.10
C ALA A 341 22.27 13.21 -7.38
N LEU A 342 21.40 13.01 -8.37
CA LEU A 342 21.40 13.71 -9.65
C LEU A 342 20.57 15.00 -9.65
N LEU A 343 19.81 15.27 -8.58
CA LEU A 343 19.01 16.47 -8.46
C LEU A 343 19.95 17.69 -8.37
N ASP A 344 19.74 18.65 -9.28
CA ASP A 344 20.56 19.86 -9.44
C ASP A 344 22.07 19.57 -9.54
N TYR A 345 22.43 18.38 -10.05
CA TYR A 345 23.81 17.98 -10.19
C TYR A 345 24.53 18.85 -11.22
N ASP A 346 25.61 19.49 -10.78
CA ASP A 346 26.54 20.22 -11.61
C ASP A 346 27.95 19.62 -11.46
N ALA A 347 28.49 19.12 -12.58
CA ALA A 347 29.81 18.51 -12.62
C ALA A 347 30.92 19.49 -12.24
N ASP A 348 30.73 20.79 -12.48
CA ASP A 348 31.73 21.83 -12.27
C ASP A 348 31.64 22.47 -10.87
N ALA A 349 30.58 22.20 -10.09
CA ALA A 349 30.30 22.85 -8.80
C ALA A 349 30.51 21.93 -7.57
N GLN A 350 31.69 21.30 -7.47
CA GLN A 350 32.00 20.27 -6.47
C GLN A 350 32.15 20.77 -5.01
N ASP A 351 32.30 22.07 -4.79
CA ASP A 351 32.50 22.69 -3.46
C ASP A 351 31.21 23.27 -2.86
N THR A 352 30.04 22.87 -3.38
CA THR A 352 28.74 23.38 -2.94
C THR A 352 28.08 22.49 -1.89
N GLU A 353 27.13 23.05 -1.12
CA GLU A 353 26.26 22.26 -0.23
C GLU A 353 25.45 21.22 -1.02
N MET A 354 25.07 21.56 -2.26
CA MET A 354 24.41 20.62 -3.18
C MET A 354 25.33 19.44 -3.52
N ALA A 355 26.58 19.69 -3.87
CA ALA A 355 27.56 18.63 -4.14
C ALA A 355 27.81 17.75 -2.90
N TYR A 356 27.76 18.32 -1.69
CA TYR A 356 27.80 17.54 -0.45
C TYR A 356 26.61 16.56 -0.35
N ASP A 357 25.37 17.03 -0.56
CA ASP A 357 24.19 16.16 -0.51
C ASP A 357 24.18 15.13 -1.64
N ASN A 358 24.57 15.53 -2.85
CA ASN A 358 24.68 14.63 -4.00
C ASN A 358 25.64 13.47 -3.70
N ASN A 359 26.84 13.77 -3.18
CA ASN A 359 27.83 12.75 -2.82
C ASN A 359 27.35 11.86 -1.66
N GLY A 360 26.66 12.41 -0.67
CA GLY A 360 26.08 11.63 0.42
C GLY A 360 24.99 10.66 -0.05
N SER A 361 24.12 11.10 -0.96
CA SER A 361 23.08 10.25 -1.56
C SER A 361 23.70 9.17 -2.47
N ALA A 362 24.71 9.52 -3.27
CA ALA A 362 25.47 8.58 -4.08
C ALA A 362 26.22 7.54 -3.23
N LYS A 363 26.79 7.93 -2.09
CA LYS A 363 27.49 7.03 -1.14
C LYS A 363 26.57 5.92 -0.65
N ILE A 364 25.37 6.26 -0.17
CA ILE A 364 24.44 5.26 0.33
C ILE A 364 23.90 4.37 -0.79
N ALA A 365 23.68 4.92 -1.99
CA ALA A 365 23.34 4.12 -3.17
C ALA A 365 24.45 3.11 -3.52
N LEU A 366 25.72 3.52 -3.47
CA LEU A 366 26.86 2.64 -3.72
C LEU A 366 26.98 1.50 -2.69
N ILE A 367 26.68 1.77 -1.41
CA ILE A 367 26.61 0.74 -0.37
C ILE A 367 25.50 -0.26 -0.67
N ALA A 368 24.31 0.23 -1.04
CA ALA A 368 23.18 -0.62 -1.45
C ALA A 368 23.56 -1.48 -2.67
N VAL A 369 24.19 -0.90 -3.70
CA VAL A 369 24.68 -1.63 -4.87
C VAL A 369 25.70 -2.71 -4.48
N ASP A 370 26.67 -2.41 -3.62
CA ASP A 370 27.67 -3.41 -3.18
C ASP A 370 27.02 -4.56 -2.39
N ARG A 371 25.98 -4.28 -1.59
CA ARG A 371 25.19 -5.31 -0.89
C ARG A 371 24.38 -6.15 -1.87
N SER A 372 23.69 -5.52 -2.83
CA SER A 372 22.94 -6.22 -3.87
C SER A 372 23.83 -7.09 -4.77
N ILE A 373 25.05 -6.64 -5.11
CA ILE A 373 26.02 -7.46 -5.87
C ILE A 373 26.38 -8.74 -5.12
N GLN A 374 26.64 -8.63 -3.81
CA GLN A 374 26.94 -9.78 -2.96
C GLN A 374 25.73 -10.72 -2.85
N ALA A 375 24.54 -10.16 -2.63
CA ALA A 375 23.31 -10.94 -2.55
C ALA A 375 23.02 -11.69 -3.85
N ILE A 376 23.08 -11.03 -5.01
CA ILE A 376 22.88 -11.69 -6.30
C ILE A 376 23.93 -12.77 -6.56
N SER A 377 25.19 -12.56 -6.14
CA SER A 377 26.23 -13.60 -6.23
C SER A 377 25.88 -14.85 -5.41
N VAL A 378 25.26 -14.67 -4.23
CA VAL A 378 24.72 -15.79 -3.44
C VAL A 378 23.57 -16.47 -4.18
N LEU A 379 22.65 -15.70 -4.77
CA LEU A 379 21.52 -16.26 -5.54
C LEU A 379 22.02 -17.09 -6.74
N ILE A 380 22.98 -16.59 -7.52
CA ILE A 380 23.56 -17.31 -8.67
C ILE A 380 24.16 -18.66 -8.25
N ALA A 381 24.81 -18.70 -7.09
CA ALA A 381 25.43 -19.92 -6.56
C ALA A 381 24.40 -20.93 -6.01
N LYS A 382 23.16 -20.51 -5.74
CA LYS A 382 22.11 -21.34 -5.13
C LYS A 382 20.98 -21.70 -6.10
N LEU A 383 20.74 -20.88 -7.12
CA LEU A 383 19.66 -20.99 -8.09
C LEU A 383 20.26 -21.26 -9.48
N GLU A 384 20.68 -22.51 -9.70
CA GLU A 384 21.42 -22.92 -10.90
C GLU A 384 20.62 -22.74 -12.20
N LYS A 385 19.28 -22.77 -12.16
CA LYS A 385 18.44 -22.67 -13.37
C LYS A 385 18.16 -21.23 -13.78
N GLU A 386 18.29 -20.30 -12.86
CA GLU A 386 17.97 -18.88 -13.00
C GLU A 386 19.23 -18.02 -13.19
N GLN A 387 20.39 -18.67 -13.38
CA GLN A 387 21.69 -17.99 -13.45
C GLN A 387 21.76 -16.92 -14.52
N ASP A 388 21.22 -17.16 -15.71
CA ASP A 388 21.29 -16.20 -16.82
C ASP A 388 20.52 -14.90 -16.48
N GLU A 389 19.31 -15.02 -15.90
CA GLU A 389 18.51 -13.88 -15.46
C GLU A 389 19.24 -13.10 -14.35
N LEU A 390 19.81 -13.81 -13.37
CA LEU A 390 20.55 -13.21 -12.26
C LEU A 390 21.87 -12.57 -12.70
N LEU A 391 22.57 -13.14 -13.69
CA LEU A 391 23.78 -12.56 -14.28
C LEU A 391 23.49 -11.24 -15.00
N ASN A 392 22.33 -11.12 -15.64
CA ASN A 392 21.89 -9.85 -16.24
C ASN A 392 21.69 -8.78 -15.17
N LEU A 393 21.00 -9.10 -14.07
CA LEU A 393 20.84 -8.18 -12.93
C LEU A 393 22.20 -7.77 -12.34
N LEU A 394 23.11 -8.73 -12.17
CA LEU A 394 24.46 -8.49 -11.68
C LEU A 394 25.25 -7.55 -12.61
N SER A 395 25.14 -7.75 -13.93
CA SER A 395 25.76 -6.89 -14.94
C SER A 395 25.26 -5.45 -14.85
N THR A 396 23.95 -5.26 -14.69
CA THR A 396 23.35 -3.92 -14.52
C THR A 396 23.83 -3.25 -13.23
N LEU A 397 23.93 -3.98 -12.11
CA LEU A 397 24.51 -3.44 -10.87
C LEU A 397 25.98 -3.00 -11.05
N PHE A 398 26.81 -3.77 -11.74
CA PHE A 398 28.18 -3.35 -12.04
C PHE A 398 28.24 -2.10 -12.93
N LYS A 399 27.32 -1.97 -13.89
CA LYS A 399 27.17 -0.76 -14.70
C LYS A 399 26.79 0.44 -13.84
N ILE A 400 25.78 0.31 -12.97
CA ILE A 400 25.35 1.35 -12.02
C ILE A 400 26.51 1.77 -11.13
N LYS A 401 27.25 0.82 -10.55
CA LYS A 401 28.41 1.10 -9.70
C LYS A 401 29.45 1.96 -10.43
N LYS A 402 29.87 1.53 -11.62
CA LYS A 402 30.87 2.24 -12.43
C LYS A 402 30.40 3.64 -12.84
N LEU A 403 29.13 3.76 -13.25
CA LEU A 403 28.55 5.05 -13.62
C LEU A 403 28.48 5.98 -12.41
N THR A 404 28.06 5.49 -11.25
CA THR A 404 27.98 6.29 -10.02
C THR A 404 29.36 6.76 -9.57
N GLU A 405 30.37 5.90 -9.56
CA GLU A 405 31.74 6.26 -9.19
C GLU A 405 32.37 7.25 -10.18
N LYS A 406 31.95 7.20 -11.45
CA LYS A 406 32.37 8.17 -12.48
C LYS A 406 31.67 9.53 -12.31
N THR A 407 30.37 9.54 -12.05
CA THR A 407 29.57 10.76 -11.89
C THR A 407 29.88 11.46 -10.57
N PHE A 408 30.07 10.70 -9.48
CA PHE A 408 30.31 11.22 -8.14
C PHE A 408 31.64 10.67 -7.59
N PRO A 409 32.79 11.21 -8.04
CA PRO A 409 34.10 10.68 -7.65
C PRO A 409 34.38 10.77 -6.14
N ASN A 410 33.74 11.72 -5.46
CA ASN A 410 33.88 11.93 -4.01
C ASN A 410 32.84 11.14 -3.18
N ALA A 411 31.92 10.40 -3.82
CA ALA A 411 30.89 9.68 -3.09
C ALA A 411 31.49 8.64 -2.15
N ARG A 412 32.50 7.88 -2.57
CA ARG A 412 33.11 6.82 -1.74
C ARG A 412 33.82 7.38 -0.50
N SER A 413 34.39 8.57 -0.58
CA SER A 413 35.07 9.25 0.54
C SER A 413 34.13 10.03 1.46
N PHE A 414 32.87 10.23 1.06
CA PHE A 414 31.87 10.85 1.91
C PHE A 414 31.70 10.09 3.24
N VAL A 415 31.71 10.83 4.35
CA VAL A 415 31.57 10.31 5.72
C VAL A 415 30.11 10.49 6.15
N ARG A 416 29.38 9.39 6.30
CA ARG A 416 27.99 9.43 6.77
C ARG A 416 27.95 9.66 8.29
N PRO A 417 27.19 10.66 8.79
CA PRO A 417 27.07 10.94 10.22
C PRO A 417 26.68 9.69 11.01
N GLY A 418 27.47 9.35 12.04
CA GLY A 418 27.24 8.19 12.89
C GLY A 418 27.58 6.81 12.31
N PHE A 419 27.73 6.66 10.99
CA PHE A 419 27.99 5.35 10.36
C PHE A 419 29.45 5.15 9.96
N ASP A 420 30.13 6.20 9.49
CA ASP A 420 31.48 6.12 8.89
C ASP A 420 32.54 6.93 9.69
N GLU A 421 32.20 7.40 10.90
CA GLU A 421 33.02 8.27 11.76
C GLU A 421 33.98 7.53 12.71
#